data_AF-A0A7X3T9Z1-F1
#
_entry.id   AF-A0A7X3T9Z1-F1
#
_cell.length_a   1.000
_cell.length_b   1.000
_cell.length_c   1.000
_cell.angle_alpha   90.00
_cell.angle_beta   90.00
_cell.angle_gamma   90.00
#
_symmetry.space_group_name_H-M   'P 1'
#
loop_
_entity.id
_entity.type
_entity.pdbx_description
1 polymer ?
#
loop_
_entity_poly.entity_id
_entity_poly.type
_entity_poly.pdbx_seq_one_letter_code
_entity_poly.pdbx_strand_id
1 'polypeptide(L)'
;MYEKHGETIKAQTFLDALQSDAVSVTLTNCTIEGVVDLFSIELERDANDRILLNKRLSCIGCTFKNIVNFRTVVFHQEVDFRRTLFESDLDFDEAILHGPCAFREAIFQRRADFHSAIFHKSASFWRARFYNAADFHRVQFRENAVFHETNFLTEVNFRSVLFQGILDCTGTWFPETTTFSNATFFGTAHFTAAQFVSVAAFGDVKYTPDTFFHAVKAKLGRKQHRPTEFYLDSRYIDEVANPFFQRYVADRQFIRAFNQANPILAKLWRWSSDYGRSLVLWAFWSLFFAFLFALAYMPLPTWMPPWLQDWTPRFHQSTGAYSGEPLTFWNCFYFSIVTFTTLGFGDIVADNAAARLLVTLEVIFGYLMLGGLISIFSNKLASRS
;
A
#
# COMPACT_ATOMS: atom_id res chain seq x y z
N MET A 1 -3.45 -19.75 -41.80
CA MET A 1 -4.36 -19.77 -40.63
C MET A 1 -4.56 -21.22 -40.27
N TYR A 2 -4.28 -21.62 -39.03
CA TYR A 2 -4.45 -22.98 -38.55
C TYR A 2 -5.67 -23.02 -37.65
N GLU A 3 -6.67 -23.84 -37.97
CA GLU A 3 -7.93 -23.90 -37.22
C GLU A 3 -8.35 -25.33 -36.92
N LYS A 4 -8.85 -25.56 -35.70
CA LYS A 4 -9.48 -26.83 -35.29
C LYS A 4 -10.71 -26.57 -34.43
N HIS A 5 -11.68 -27.47 -34.52
CA HIS A 5 -12.95 -27.36 -33.79
C HIS A 5 -13.38 -28.71 -33.22
N GLY A 6 -13.65 -28.79 -31.91
CA GLY A 6 -14.28 -29.96 -31.28
C GLY A 6 -13.43 -31.25 -31.24
N GLU A 7 -12.18 -31.19 -31.69
CA GLU A 7 -11.28 -32.34 -31.80
C GLU A 7 -10.36 -32.49 -30.58
N THR A 8 -9.97 -33.72 -30.28
CA THR A 8 -8.83 -34.02 -29.40
C THR A 8 -7.54 -34.00 -30.22
N ILE A 9 -6.60 -33.14 -29.86
CA ILE A 9 -5.31 -33.00 -30.51
C ILE A 9 -4.17 -33.31 -29.54
N LYS A 10 -3.10 -33.90 -30.04
CA LYS A 10 -1.88 -34.06 -29.25
C LYS A 10 -1.19 -32.70 -29.11
N ALA A 11 -0.52 -32.47 -27.98
CA ALA A 11 0.25 -31.27 -27.72
C ALA A 11 1.30 -31.02 -28.82
N GLN A 12 1.93 -32.08 -29.34
CA GLN A 12 2.85 -31.96 -30.48
C GLN A 12 2.18 -31.31 -31.71
N THR A 13 0.96 -31.70 -32.06
CA THR A 13 0.24 -31.11 -33.19
C THR A 13 -0.07 -29.63 -32.97
N PHE A 14 -0.32 -29.23 -31.72
CA PHE A 14 -0.47 -27.83 -31.35
C PHE A 14 0.85 -27.06 -31.46
N LEU A 15 1.96 -27.65 -31.00
CA LEU A 15 3.31 -27.07 -31.10
C LEU A 15 3.76 -26.93 -32.57
N ASP A 16 3.52 -27.95 -33.39
CA ASP A 16 3.79 -27.91 -34.84
C ASP A 16 2.98 -26.79 -35.52
N ALA A 17 1.74 -26.55 -35.08
CA ALA A 17 0.92 -25.44 -35.57
C ALA A 17 1.52 -24.07 -35.19
N LEU A 18 2.10 -23.93 -34.01
CA LEU A 18 2.81 -22.72 -33.58
C LEU A 18 4.11 -22.51 -34.37
N GLN A 19 4.79 -23.58 -34.77
CA GLN A 19 6.02 -23.52 -35.59
C GLN A 19 5.73 -23.26 -37.08
N SER A 20 4.53 -23.61 -37.55
CA SER A 20 4.13 -23.42 -38.95
C SER A 20 4.11 -21.95 -39.38
N ASP A 21 4.07 -21.69 -40.69
CA ASP A 21 3.95 -20.33 -41.26
C ASP A 21 2.56 -19.69 -41.04
N ALA A 22 1.65 -20.33 -40.29
CA ALA A 22 0.32 -19.79 -40.05
C ALA A 22 0.36 -18.49 -39.24
N VAL A 23 -0.28 -17.43 -39.74
CA VAL A 23 -0.36 -16.12 -39.03
C VAL A 23 -1.17 -16.19 -37.72
N SER A 24 -2.07 -17.17 -37.61
CA SER A 24 -2.91 -17.38 -36.43
C SER A 24 -3.18 -18.87 -36.21
N VAL A 25 -3.29 -19.23 -34.94
CA VAL A 25 -3.67 -20.56 -34.45
C VAL A 25 -4.95 -20.41 -33.63
N THR A 26 -6.05 -20.97 -34.15
CA THR A 26 -7.38 -20.89 -33.56
C THR A 26 -7.89 -22.28 -33.22
N LEU A 27 -8.02 -22.60 -31.94
CA LEU A 27 -8.66 -23.82 -31.45
C LEU A 27 -9.98 -23.44 -30.77
N THR A 28 -11.03 -24.20 -31.05
CA THR A 28 -12.36 -23.96 -30.46
C THR A 28 -12.94 -25.27 -29.95
N ASN A 29 -13.29 -25.34 -28.67
CA ASN A 29 -13.81 -26.56 -28.02
C ASN A 29 -12.90 -27.79 -28.20
N CYS A 30 -11.59 -27.60 -28.35
CA CYS A 30 -10.63 -28.69 -28.55
C CYS A 30 -10.07 -29.19 -27.22
N THR A 31 -9.67 -30.47 -27.18
CA THR A 31 -8.93 -31.05 -26.04
C THR A 31 -7.47 -31.25 -26.44
N ILE A 32 -6.54 -30.65 -25.71
CA ILE A 32 -5.10 -30.77 -25.94
C ILE A 32 -4.52 -31.76 -24.94
N GLU A 33 -3.98 -32.86 -25.46
CA GLU A 33 -3.37 -33.94 -24.66
C GLU A 33 -1.85 -33.96 -24.78
N GLY A 34 -1.16 -33.86 -23.65
CA GLY A 34 0.30 -33.82 -23.59
C GLY A 34 0.81 -32.47 -23.07
N VAL A 35 2.08 -32.44 -22.66
CA VAL A 35 2.72 -31.22 -22.15
C VAL A 35 2.90 -30.24 -23.33
N VAL A 36 2.42 -29.01 -23.16
CA VAL A 36 2.66 -27.92 -24.10
C VAL A 36 3.85 -27.14 -23.58
N ASP A 37 5.00 -27.32 -24.21
CA ASP A 37 6.23 -26.61 -23.84
C ASP A 37 6.86 -25.99 -25.08
N LEU A 38 6.87 -24.65 -25.16
CA LEU A 38 7.40 -23.94 -26.32
C LEU A 38 8.92 -24.05 -26.42
N PHE A 39 9.62 -24.42 -25.34
CA PHE A 39 11.06 -24.68 -25.40
C PHE A 39 11.41 -25.97 -26.15
N SER A 40 10.42 -26.84 -26.39
CA SER A 40 10.62 -28.08 -27.13
C SER A 40 10.62 -27.90 -28.66
N ILE A 41 10.29 -26.70 -29.16
CA ILE A 41 10.23 -26.38 -30.59
C ILE A 41 11.18 -25.25 -30.97
N GLU A 42 11.58 -25.24 -32.25
CA GLU A 42 12.44 -24.19 -32.81
C GLU A 42 11.60 -22.98 -33.25
N LEU A 43 11.55 -21.97 -32.39
CA LEU A 43 10.93 -20.67 -32.65
C LEU A 43 11.98 -19.55 -32.66
N GLU A 44 11.62 -18.41 -33.26
CA GLU A 44 12.45 -17.20 -33.24
C GLU A 44 12.71 -16.74 -31.81
N ARG A 45 13.92 -16.23 -31.54
CA ARG A 45 14.34 -15.79 -30.20
C ARG A 45 14.96 -14.40 -30.24
N ASP A 46 14.78 -13.64 -29.16
CA ASP A 46 15.40 -12.33 -29.00
C ASP A 46 16.85 -12.41 -28.45
N ALA A 47 17.48 -11.26 -28.27
CA ALA A 47 18.83 -11.15 -27.72
C ALA A 47 18.97 -11.64 -26.26
N ASN A 48 17.85 -11.84 -25.55
CA ASN A 48 17.79 -12.35 -24.19
C ASN A 48 17.31 -13.81 -24.14
N ASP A 49 17.36 -14.53 -25.27
CA ASP A 49 16.93 -15.94 -25.41
C ASP A 49 15.43 -16.16 -25.15
N ARG A 50 14.60 -15.12 -25.32
CA ARG A 50 13.14 -15.23 -25.17
C ARG A 50 12.51 -15.68 -26.46
N ILE A 51 11.58 -16.62 -26.37
CA ILE A 51 10.80 -17.09 -27.51
C ILE A 51 9.85 -15.99 -27.99
N LEU A 52 9.91 -15.65 -29.28
CA LEU A 52 9.06 -14.66 -29.92
C LEU A 52 7.90 -15.36 -30.64
N LEU A 53 6.68 -15.14 -30.18
CA LEU A 53 5.48 -15.63 -30.84
C LEU A 53 4.73 -14.47 -31.53
N ASN A 54 4.98 -14.31 -32.83
CA ASN A 54 4.31 -13.31 -33.66
C ASN A 54 3.08 -13.88 -34.39
N LYS A 55 2.19 -14.53 -33.64
CA LYS A 55 0.95 -15.14 -34.15
C LYS A 55 -0.18 -14.89 -33.17
N ARG A 56 -1.40 -14.70 -33.69
CA ARG A 56 -2.60 -14.66 -32.84
C ARG A 56 -2.86 -16.07 -32.30
N LEU A 57 -2.95 -16.21 -30.98
CA LEU A 57 -3.24 -17.47 -30.32
C LEU A 57 -4.64 -17.41 -29.70
N SER A 58 -5.57 -18.20 -30.20
CA SER A 58 -6.94 -18.24 -29.72
C SER A 58 -7.35 -19.66 -29.43
N CYS A 59 -7.42 -20.04 -28.17
CA CYS A 59 -7.92 -21.33 -27.69
C CYS A 59 -9.17 -21.07 -26.86
N ILE A 60 -10.35 -21.10 -27.49
CA ILE A 60 -11.63 -20.76 -26.83
C ILE A 60 -12.37 -22.04 -26.48
N GLY A 61 -12.85 -22.17 -25.24
CA GLY A 61 -13.59 -23.35 -24.79
C GLY A 61 -12.77 -24.63 -24.78
N CYS A 62 -11.43 -24.52 -24.85
CA CYS A 62 -10.55 -25.68 -24.97
C CYS A 62 -10.23 -26.28 -23.61
N THR A 63 -9.72 -27.52 -23.59
CA THR A 63 -9.23 -28.17 -22.38
C THR A 63 -7.77 -28.56 -22.56
N PHE A 64 -6.88 -28.02 -21.73
CA PHE A 64 -5.48 -28.45 -21.63
C PHE A 64 -5.35 -29.45 -20.49
N LYS A 65 -5.08 -30.72 -20.82
CA LYS A 65 -5.01 -31.81 -19.82
C LYS A 65 -3.73 -31.81 -18.98
N ASN A 66 -2.66 -31.23 -19.52
CA ASN A 66 -1.33 -31.24 -18.93
C ASN A 66 -0.75 -29.82 -18.86
N ILE A 67 0.46 -29.73 -18.31
CA ILE A 67 1.19 -28.47 -18.09
C ILE A 67 1.28 -27.68 -19.40
N VAL A 68 1.03 -26.37 -19.28
CA VAL A 68 1.20 -25.40 -20.36
C VAL A 68 2.28 -24.40 -19.95
N ASN A 69 3.43 -24.48 -20.60
CA ASN A 69 4.61 -23.66 -20.32
C ASN A 69 4.78 -22.57 -21.39
N PHE A 70 4.48 -21.33 -21.00
CA PHE A 70 4.72 -20.10 -21.74
C PHE A 70 5.74 -19.19 -21.04
N ARG A 71 6.60 -19.75 -20.19
CA ARG A 71 7.63 -19.02 -19.47
C ARG A 71 8.52 -18.23 -20.42
N THR A 72 8.77 -16.96 -20.09
CA THR A 72 9.62 -16.01 -20.85
C THR A 72 9.21 -15.81 -22.33
N VAL A 73 8.01 -16.24 -22.73
CA VAL A 73 7.52 -16.06 -24.10
C VAL A 73 7.05 -14.62 -24.31
N VAL A 74 7.40 -14.04 -25.45
CA VAL A 74 6.94 -12.73 -25.91
C VAL A 74 5.84 -12.91 -26.96
N PHE A 75 4.60 -12.62 -26.58
CA PHE A 75 3.44 -12.64 -27.45
C PHE A 75 3.27 -11.26 -28.10
N HIS A 76 3.52 -11.16 -29.41
CA HIS A 76 3.35 -9.89 -30.13
C HIS A 76 1.89 -9.59 -30.49
N GLN A 77 1.06 -10.63 -30.58
CA GLN A 77 -0.35 -10.53 -30.95
C GLN A 77 -1.27 -10.91 -29.78
N GLU A 78 -2.58 -10.85 -30.02
CA GLU A 78 -3.60 -11.21 -29.03
C GLU A 78 -3.54 -12.68 -28.61
N VAL A 79 -3.80 -12.91 -27.32
CA VAL A 79 -3.88 -14.23 -26.68
C VAL A 79 -5.26 -14.40 -26.04
N ASP A 80 -6.05 -15.35 -26.54
CA ASP A 80 -7.43 -15.59 -26.13
C ASP A 80 -7.60 -17.02 -25.60
N PHE A 81 -7.87 -17.15 -24.30
CA PHE A 81 -8.16 -18.39 -23.58
C PHE A 81 -9.56 -18.37 -22.96
N ARG A 82 -10.52 -17.67 -23.58
CA ARG A 82 -11.87 -17.56 -23.02
C ARG A 82 -12.53 -18.93 -22.90
N ARG A 83 -13.17 -19.20 -21.76
CA ARG A 83 -13.86 -20.47 -21.42
C ARG A 83 -12.94 -21.70 -21.43
N THR A 84 -11.62 -21.51 -21.40
CA THR A 84 -10.67 -22.61 -21.44
C THR A 84 -10.43 -23.19 -20.06
N LEU A 85 -10.34 -24.51 -19.99
CA LEU A 85 -10.03 -25.29 -18.81
C LEU A 85 -8.55 -25.70 -18.84
N PHE A 86 -7.81 -25.32 -17.82
CA PHE A 86 -6.47 -25.83 -17.54
C PHE A 86 -6.56 -26.84 -16.39
N GLU A 87 -6.44 -28.13 -16.70
CA GLU A 87 -6.49 -29.22 -15.71
C GLU A 87 -5.19 -29.36 -14.91
N SER A 88 -4.09 -28.80 -15.45
CA SER A 88 -2.75 -28.79 -14.85
C SER A 88 -2.20 -27.36 -14.75
N ASP A 89 -0.91 -27.24 -14.40
CA ASP A 89 -0.26 -25.95 -14.18
C ASP A 89 -0.17 -25.12 -15.47
N LEU A 90 -0.43 -23.83 -15.34
CA LEU A 90 -0.20 -22.84 -16.39
C LEU A 90 0.93 -21.90 -15.95
N ASP A 91 2.00 -21.84 -16.75
CA ASP A 91 3.17 -21.04 -16.46
C ASP A 91 3.34 -19.91 -17.48
N PHE A 92 3.17 -18.67 -17.02
CA PHE A 92 3.44 -17.40 -17.72
C PHE A 92 4.56 -16.61 -17.02
N ASP A 93 5.42 -17.26 -16.22
CA ASP A 93 6.54 -16.61 -15.53
C ASP A 93 7.40 -15.80 -16.52
N GLU A 94 7.63 -14.52 -16.21
CA GLU A 94 8.35 -13.55 -17.04
C GLU A 94 7.84 -13.38 -18.49
N ALA A 95 6.63 -13.82 -18.80
CA ALA A 95 6.05 -13.66 -20.14
C ALA A 95 5.69 -12.19 -20.43
N ILE A 96 5.81 -11.80 -21.70
CA ILE A 96 5.50 -10.43 -22.17
C ILE A 96 4.37 -10.50 -23.18
N LEU A 97 3.24 -9.86 -22.88
CA LEU A 97 2.06 -9.83 -23.74
C LEU A 97 1.86 -8.42 -24.29
N HIS A 98 2.19 -8.24 -25.57
CA HIS A 98 2.02 -6.97 -26.29
C HIS A 98 0.58 -6.76 -26.77
N GLY A 99 -0.14 -7.84 -27.08
CA GLY A 99 -1.55 -7.81 -27.44
C GLY A 99 -2.49 -7.93 -26.24
N PRO A 100 -3.81 -7.73 -26.43
CA PRO A 100 -4.82 -8.02 -25.40
C PRO A 100 -4.76 -9.49 -24.97
N CYS A 101 -5.06 -9.75 -23.70
CA CYS A 101 -5.09 -11.09 -23.15
C CYS A 101 -6.42 -11.39 -22.45
N ALA A 102 -7.08 -12.48 -22.81
CA ALA A 102 -8.40 -12.82 -22.30
C ALA A 102 -8.47 -14.23 -21.70
N PHE A 103 -8.71 -14.30 -20.40
CA PHE A 103 -9.02 -15.51 -19.61
C PHE A 103 -10.48 -15.48 -19.10
N ARG A 104 -11.38 -14.84 -19.85
CA ARG A 104 -12.80 -14.70 -19.48
C ARG A 104 -13.42 -16.08 -19.28
N GLU A 105 -14.08 -16.31 -18.15
CA GLU A 105 -14.71 -17.60 -17.80
C GLU A 105 -13.72 -18.79 -17.85
N ALA A 106 -12.41 -18.55 -17.82
CA ALA A 106 -11.40 -19.62 -17.78
C ALA A 106 -11.36 -20.29 -16.40
N ILE A 107 -10.98 -21.56 -16.38
CA ILE A 107 -10.91 -22.37 -15.16
C ILE A 107 -9.49 -22.90 -15.01
N PHE A 108 -8.87 -22.62 -13.87
CA PHE A 108 -7.55 -23.12 -13.50
C PHE A 108 -7.71 -24.11 -12.34
N GLN A 109 -7.51 -25.40 -12.60
CA GLN A 109 -7.65 -26.46 -11.58
C GLN A 109 -6.41 -26.57 -10.69
N ARG A 110 -5.23 -26.26 -11.25
CA ARG A 110 -3.94 -26.26 -10.55
C ARG A 110 -3.33 -24.86 -10.56
N ARG A 111 -2.01 -24.75 -10.36
CA ARG A 111 -1.34 -23.47 -10.17
C ARG A 111 -1.41 -22.65 -11.47
N ALA A 112 -1.75 -21.37 -11.34
CA ALA A 112 -1.62 -20.40 -12.43
C ALA A 112 -0.53 -19.40 -12.05
N ASP A 113 0.63 -19.51 -12.68
CA ASP A 113 1.79 -18.67 -12.41
C ASP A 113 1.90 -17.56 -13.46
N PHE A 114 1.79 -16.31 -13.02
CA PHE A 114 2.05 -15.13 -13.83
C PHE A 114 3.23 -14.34 -13.28
N HIS A 115 4.10 -14.93 -12.45
CA HIS A 115 5.19 -14.22 -11.78
C HIS A 115 5.98 -13.32 -12.76
N SER A 116 6.18 -12.06 -12.39
CA SER A 116 6.92 -11.06 -13.19
C SER A 116 6.43 -10.85 -14.65
N ALA A 117 5.23 -11.33 -15.01
CA ALA A 117 4.66 -11.13 -16.34
C ALA A 117 4.31 -9.66 -16.62
N ILE A 118 4.34 -9.27 -17.90
CA ILE A 118 4.05 -7.90 -18.34
C ILE A 118 2.92 -7.91 -19.36
N PHE A 119 1.78 -7.32 -19.00
CA PHE A 119 0.64 -7.09 -19.88
C PHE A 119 0.65 -5.64 -20.37
N HIS A 120 1.02 -5.42 -21.63
CA HIS A 120 1.04 -4.08 -22.23
C HIS A 120 -0.36 -3.55 -22.57
N LYS A 121 -1.29 -4.46 -22.84
CA LYS A 121 -2.69 -4.17 -23.16
C LYS A 121 -3.62 -4.74 -22.09
N SER A 122 -4.91 -4.48 -22.25
CA SER A 122 -5.95 -4.99 -21.35
C SER A 122 -5.82 -6.50 -21.12
N ALA A 123 -5.86 -6.90 -19.85
CA ALA A 123 -5.88 -8.29 -19.40
C ALA A 123 -7.19 -8.56 -18.66
N SER A 124 -7.97 -9.54 -19.12
CA SER A 124 -9.29 -9.84 -18.55
C SER A 124 -9.37 -11.25 -18.00
N PHE A 125 -9.69 -11.36 -16.72
CA PHE A 125 -10.00 -12.56 -15.97
C PHE A 125 -11.48 -12.60 -15.57
N TRP A 126 -12.36 -11.89 -16.28
CA TRP A 126 -13.78 -11.77 -15.90
C TRP A 126 -14.43 -13.15 -15.72
N ARG A 127 -15.02 -13.38 -14.55
CA ARG A 127 -15.64 -14.67 -14.15
C ARG A 127 -14.70 -15.88 -14.22
N ALA A 128 -13.39 -15.66 -14.19
CA ALA A 128 -12.43 -16.76 -14.10
C ALA A 128 -12.52 -17.44 -12.73
N ARG A 129 -12.10 -18.70 -12.68
CA ARG A 129 -12.08 -19.50 -11.44
C ARG A 129 -10.70 -20.10 -11.23
N PHE A 130 -10.09 -19.79 -10.10
CA PHE A 130 -8.82 -20.34 -9.66
C PHE A 130 -9.08 -21.28 -8.48
N TYR A 131 -9.03 -22.59 -8.74
CA TYR A 131 -9.20 -23.62 -7.70
C TYR A 131 -7.94 -23.84 -6.86
N ASN A 132 -6.78 -23.40 -7.36
CA ASN A 132 -5.50 -23.46 -6.67
C ASN A 132 -4.79 -22.10 -6.70
N ALA A 133 -3.54 -22.06 -6.24
CA ALA A 133 -2.75 -20.85 -6.10
C ALA A 133 -2.63 -20.09 -7.43
N ALA A 134 -2.90 -18.79 -7.38
CA ALA A 134 -2.70 -17.85 -8.48
C ALA A 134 -1.61 -16.83 -8.10
N ASP A 135 -0.47 -16.87 -8.79
CA ASP A 135 0.66 -16.01 -8.49
C ASP A 135 0.74 -14.83 -9.47
N PHE A 136 0.50 -13.62 -8.97
CA PHE A 136 0.64 -12.36 -9.71
C PHE A 136 1.78 -11.51 -9.13
N HIS A 137 2.74 -12.12 -8.43
CA HIS A 137 3.85 -11.41 -7.81
C HIS A 137 4.68 -10.71 -8.89
N ARG A 138 4.92 -9.40 -8.72
CA ARG A 138 5.67 -8.53 -9.66
C ARG A 138 5.05 -8.37 -11.04
N VAL A 139 3.79 -8.77 -11.24
CA VAL A 139 3.10 -8.55 -12.52
C VAL A 139 2.94 -7.05 -12.80
N GLN A 140 3.07 -6.67 -14.07
CA GLN A 140 2.80 -5.31 -14.54
C GLN A 140 1.63 -5.28 -15.50
N PHE A 141 0.51 -4.69 -15.08
CA PHE A 141 -0.63 -4.38 -15.95
C PHE A 141 -0.53 -2.92 -16.41
N ARG A 142 -0.16 -2.69 -17.67
CA ARG A 142 0.05 -1.34 -18.21
C ARG A 142 -1.24 -0.63 -18.62
N GLU A 143 -2.26 -1.40 -18.97
CA GLU A 143 -3.63 -0.93 -19.20
C GLU A 143 -4.56 -1.56 -18.16
N ASN A 144 -5.83 -1.80 -18.52
CA ASN A 144 -6.83 -2.28 -17.58
C ASN A 144 -6.62 -3.76 -17.21
N ALA A 145 -6.76 -4.07 -15.93
CA ALA A 145 -6.79 -5.42 -15.38
C ALA A 145 -8.19 -5.70 -14.83
N VAL A 146 -8.90 -6.65 -15.41
CA VAL A 146 -10.30 -6.93 -15.07
C VAL A 146 -10.38 -8.28 -14.36
N PHE A 147 -10.63 -8.27 -13.06
CA PHE A 147 -10.92 -9.43 -12.22
C PHE A 147 -12.40 -9.50 -11.81
N HIS A 148 -13.28 -8.72 -12.43
CA HIS A 148 -14.71 -8.68 -12.13
C HIS A 148 -15.36 -10.08 -12.07
N GLU A 149 -16.10 -10.37 -10.99
CA GLU A 149 -16.71 -11.68 -10.66
C GLU A 149 -15.72 -12.87 -10.65
N THR A 150 -14.41 -12.63 -10.48
CA THR A 150 -13.42 -13.73 -10.38
C THR A 150 -13.54 -14.43 -9.04
N ASN A 151 -13.32 -15.74 -9.02
CA ASN A 151 -13.29 -16.52 -7.78
C ASN A 151 -11.90 -17.14 -7.56
N PHE A 152 -11.22 -16.68 -6.52
CA PHE A 152 -9.98 -17.27 -6.03
C PHE A 152 -10.30 -18.14 -4.80
N LEU A 153 -10.10 -19.46 -4.89
CA LEU A 153 -10.55 -20.38 -3.83
C LEU A 153 -9.49 -20.69 -2.77
N THR A 154 -8.21 -20.48 -3.06
CA THR A 154 -7.10 -20.87 -2.17
C THR A 154 -6.16 -19.71 -1.88
N GLU A 155 -5.10 -19.51 -2.68
CA GLU A 155 -4.11 -18.45 -2.46
C GLU A 155 -4.00 -17.54 -3.67
N VAL A 156 -3.89 -16.23 -3.42
CA VAL A 156 -3.61 -15.28 -4.49
C VAL A 156 -2.57 -14.25 -4.06
N ASN A 157 -1.50 -14.16 -4.84
CA ASN A 157 -0.34 -13.36 -4.52
C ASN A 157 -0.21 -12.16 -5.46
N PHE A 158 -0.69 -10.99 -5.03
CA PHE A 158 -0.50 -9.72 -5.71
C PHE A 158 0.69 -8.91 -5.14
N ARG A 159 1.68 -9.57 -4.53
CA ARG A 159 2.84 -8.87 -3.96
C ARG A 159 3.57 -8.10 -5.06
N SER A 160 3.98 -6.86 -4.79
CA SER A 160 4.77 -6.02 -5.73
C SER A 160 4.15 -5.87 -7.13
N VAL A 161 2.84 -6.09 -7.28
CA VAL A 161 2.15 -5.91 -8.56
C VAL A 161 2.05 -4.42 -8.91
N LEU A 162 2.04 -4.11 -10.20
CA LEU A 162 1.92 -2.76 -10.74
C LEU A 162 0.67 -2.65 -11.60
N PHE A 163 -0.34 -1.91 -11.15
CA PHE A 163 -1.53 -1.58 -11.94
C PHE A 163 -1.43 -0.15 -12.47
N GLN A 164 -1.12 0.03 -13.75
CA GLN A 164 -1.01 1.35 -14.37
C GLN A 164 -2.36 1.89 -14.88
N GLY A 165 -3.24 0.99 -15.36
CA GLY A 165 -4.62 1.30 -15.76
C GLY A 165 -5.64 0.99 -14.66
N ILE A 166 -6.91 0.81 -15.07
CA ILE A 166 -8.01 0.48 -14.15
C ILE A 166 -7.88 -0.95 -13.65
N LEU A 167 -7.97 -1.15 -12.35
CA LEU A 167 -8.22 -2.45 -11.73
C LEU A 167 -9.71 -2.59 -11.42
N ASP A 168 -10.40 -3.55 -12.03
CA ASP A 168 -11.79 -3.87 -11.68
C ASP A 168 -11.87 -5.22 -10.97
N CYS A 169 -12.11 -5.20 -9.66
CA CYS A 169 -12.35 -6.36 -8.82
C CYS A 169 -13.81 -6.44 -8.34
N THR A 170 -14.75 -5.82 -9.05
CA THR A 170 -16.17 -5.81 -8.67
C THR A 170 -16.70 -7.25 -8.56
N GLY A 171 -17.34 -7.60 -7.44
CA GLY A 171 -17.89 -8.94 -7.20
C GLY A 171 -16.84 -10.06 -7.07
N THR A 172 -15.55 -9.73 -6.90
CA THR A 172 -14.48 -10.74 -6.80
C THR A 172 -14.47 -11.41 -5.44
N TRP A 173 -14.28 -12.72 -5.40
CA TRP A 173 -14.06 -13.48 -4.17
C TRP A 173 -12.56 -13.69 -3.93
N PHE A 174 -12.06 -13.13 -2.83
CA PHE A 174 -10.67 -13.23 -2.36
C PHE A 174 -10.59 -14.14 -1.12
N PRO A 175 -9.72 -15.15 -1.13
CA PRO A 175 -9.58 -16.09 -0.03
C PRO A 175 -8.69 -15.51 1.08
N GLU A 176 -8.56 -16.25 2.18
CA GLU A 176 -7.85 -15.81 3.38
C GLU A 176 -6.37 -15.44 3.14
N THR A 177 -5.69 -16.11 2.22
CA THR A 177 -4.26 -15.95 1.96
C THR A 177 -3.97 -14.95 0.83
N THR A 178 -4.88 -14.00 0.60
CA THR A 178 -4.68 -12.92 -0.37
C THR A 178 -3.64 -11.91 0.13
N THR A 179 -2.59 -11.64 -0.65
CA THR A 179 -1.61 -10.58 -0.31
C THR A 179 -1.49 -9.53 -1.41
N PHE A 180 -1.48 -8.25 -1.00
CA PHE A 180 -1.19 -7.11 -1.87
C PHE A 180 0.08 -6.38 -1.42
N SER A 181 0.97 -7.05 -0.69
CA SER A 181 2.12 -6.40 -0.07
C SER A 181 3.04 -5.74 -1.13
N ASN A 182 3.45 -4.48 -0.95
CA ASN A 182 4.20 -3.72 -1.97
C ASN A 182 3.48 -3.50 -3.32
N ALA A 183 2.18 -3.80 -3.45
CA ALA A 183 1.42 -3.48 -4.65
C ALA A 183 1.37 -1.96 -4.89
N THR A 184 1.40 -1.55 -6.15
CA THR A 184 1.35 -0.15 -6.57
C THR A 184 0.22 0.02 -7.60
N PHE A 185 -0.67 0.98 -7.35
CA PHE A 185 -1.81 1.31 -8.21
C PHE A 185 -1.65 2.76 -8.70
N PHE A 186 -1.55 2.97 -10.00
CA PHE A 186 -1.53 4.31 -10.62
C PHE A 186 -2.90 4.71 -11.20
N GLY A 187 -3.69 3.74 -11.64
CA GLY A 187 -5.07 3.96 -12.08
C GLY A 187 -6.10 3.76 -10.97
N THR A 188 -7.39 3.77 -11.32
CA THR A 188 -8.49 3.56 -10.37
C THR A 188 -8.63 2.07 -10.03
N ALA A 189 -9.01 1.76 -8.78
CA ALA A 189 -9.26 0.40 -8.35
C ALA A 189 -10.69 0.28 -7.82
N HIS A 190 -11.51 -0.57 -8.45
CA HIS A 190 -12.90 -0.81 -8.07
C HIS A 190 -13.02 -2.13 -7.33
N PHE A 191 -13.60 -2.11 -6.13
CA PHE A 191 -13.81 -3.29 -5.29
C PHE A 191 -15.27 -3.44 -4.86
N THR A 192 -16.20 -2.86 -5.61
CA THR A 192 -17.64 -2.92 -5.29
C THR A 192 -18.10 -4.36 -5.17
N ALA A 193 -18.80 -4.73 -4.09
CA ALA A 193 -19.23 -6.10 -3.81
C ALA A 193 -18.12 -7.17 -3.81
N ALA A 194 -16.83 -6.78 -3.70
CA ALA A 194 -15.74 -7.74 -3.53
C ALA A 194 -15.79 -8.35 -2.13
N GLN A 195 -15.63 -9.67 -2.04
CA GLN A 195 -15.70 -10.44 -0.79
C GLN A 195 -14.30 -10.91 -0.41
N PHE A 196 -13.91 -10.69 0.85
CA PHE A 196 -12.63 -11.14 1.41
C PHE A 196 -12.90 -12.08 2.58
N VAL A 197 -12.41 -13.32 2.53
CA VAL A 197 -12.66 -14.32 3.59
C VAL A 197 -11.93 -13.97 4.90
N SER A 198 -10.72 -13.41 4.82
CA SER A 198 -10.00 -12.90 6.00
C SER A 198 -9.17 -11.65 5.67
N VAL A 199 -8.29 -11.23 6.60
CA VAL A 199 -7.41 -10.07 6.44
C VAL A 199 -6.48 -10.30 5.25
N ALA A 200 -6.77 -9.70 4.10
CA ALA A 200 -5.78 -9.59 3.05
C ALA A 200 -4.56 -8.84 3.61
N ALA A 201 -3.37 -9.44 3.50
CA ALA A 201 -2.16 -8.86 4.04
C ALA A 201 -1.73 -7.67 3.17
N PHE A 202 -2.03 -6.45 3.63
CA PHE A 202 -1.64 -5.17 3.02
C PHE A 202 -0.34 -4.59 3.60
N GLY A 203 0.62 -5.45 3.98
CA GLY A 203 1.92 -5.02 4.51
C GLY A 203 2.73 -4.25 3.47
N ASP A 204 3.26 -3.08 3.81
CA ASP A 204 4.09 -2.26 2.91
C ASP A 204 3.44 -1.93 1.55
N VAL A 205 2.11 -1.78 1.47
CA VAL A 205 1.50 -1.13 0.30
C VAL A 205 2.07 0.29 0.22
N LYS A 206 2.97 0.54 -0.72
CA LYS A 206 3.63 1.83 -0.88
C LYS A 206 2.63 2.85 -1.40
N TYR A 207 2.01 3.52 -0.45
CA TYR A 207 1.34 4.79 -0.64
C TYR A 207 2.40 5.89 -0.46
N THR A 208 2.67 6.66 -1.52
CA THR A 208 3.47 7.90 -1.42
C THR A 208 2.52 9.10 -1.29
N PRO A 209 2.23 9.58 -0.07
CA PRO A 209 1.66 10.91 0.11
C PRO A 209 2.68 11.95 -0.31
N ASP A 210 2.22 12.91 -1.09
CA ASP A 210 3.02 14.00 -1.60
C ASP A 210 3.54 14.85 -0.42
N THR A 211 4.79 14.59 -0.03
CA THR A 211 5.43 15.36 1.03
C THR A 211 6.87 15.64 0.65
N PHE A 212 7.17 16.94 0.58
CA PHE A 212 8.49 17.54 0.49
C PHE A 212 9.24 17.44 -0.86
N PHE A 213 9.19 16.32 -1.59
CA PHE A 213 9.97 16.15 -2.82
C PHE A 213 9.48 16.96 -4.04
N HIS A 214 8.23 17.45 -4.02
CA HIS A 214 7.66 18.24 -5.11
C HIS A 214 8.29 19.64 -5.23
N ALA A 215 8.75 20.25 -4.12
CA ALA A 215 9.41 21.55 -4.15
C ALA A 215 10.87 21.45 -4.65
N VAL A 216 11.53 20.32 -4.41
CA VAL A 216 12.94 20.10 -4.75
C VAL A 216 13.12 19.60 -6.20
N LYS A 217 12.21 18.75 -6.71
CA LYS A 217 12.28 18.22 -8.09
C LYS A 217 11.69 19.12 -9.17
N ALA A 218 10.85 20.09 -8.85
CA ALA A 218 10.29 21.03 -9.85
C ALA A 218 11.35 21.94 -10.51
N LYS A 219 12.56 22.03 -9.96
CA LYS A 219 13.72 22.71 -10.59
C LYS A 219 14.54 21.81 -11.53
N LEU A 220 14.30 20.50 -11.56
CA LEU A 220 15.06 19.53 -12.36
C LEU A 220 14.08 18.76 -13.25
N GLY A 221 13.86 19.31 -14.43
CA GLY A 221 12.86 18.85 -15.39
C GLY A 221 12.97 17.37 -15.74
N ARG A 222 11.88 16.65 -15.52
CA ARG A 222 11.46 15.50 -16.34
C ARG A 222 9.95 15.34 -16.15
N LYS A 223 9.20 15.37 -17.26
CA LYS A 223 7.76 15.07 -17.28
C LYS A 223 7.57 13.61 -16.85
N GLN A 224 7.35 13.37 -15.56
CA GLN A 224 6.85 12.08 -15.05
C GLN A 224 5.33 12.20 -14.88
N HIS A 225 4.61 11.21 -15.41
CA HIS A 225 3.17 11.06 -15.18
C HIS A 225 2.92 10.94 -13.68
N ARG A 226 1.98 11.75 -13.18
CA ARG A 226 1.72 11.93 -11.75
C ARG A 226 0.83 10.78 -11.26
N PRO A 227 1.16 10.11 -10.14
CA PRO A 227 0.24 9.20 -9.48
C PRO A 227 -0.94 10.00 -8.91
N THR A 228 -2.16 9.61 -9.27
CA THR A 228 -3.40 10.25 -8.81
C THR A 228 -4.05 9.43 -7.70
N GLU A 229 -4.86 10.10 -6.89
CA GLU A 229 -5.39 9.67 -5.59
C GLU A 229 -6.11 8.30 -5.59
N PHE A 230 -5.93 7.56 -4.50
CA PHE A 230 -6.73 6.38 -4.18
C PHE A 230 -8.18 6.81 -3.86
N TYR A 231 -9.08 6.58 -4.81
CA TYR A 231 -10.52 6.78 -4.68
C TYR A 231 -11.21 5.45 -4.38
N LEU A 232 -11.72 5.29 -3.15
CA LEU A 232 -12.91 4.49 -2.90
C LEU A 232 -14.08 5.49 -2.86
N ASP A 233 -14.86 5.57 -3.93
CA ASP A 233 -16.17 6.25 -3.88
C ASP A 233 -17.09 5.40 -3.00
N SER A 234 -17.19 5.81 -1.75
CA SER A 234 -17.67 4.98 -0.66
C SER A 234 -19.12 5.29 -0.32
N ARG A 235 -20.01 5.21 -1.32
CA ARG A 235 -21.44 5.21 -1.02
C ARG A 235 -21.95 3.87 -0.47
N TYR A 236 -21.09 2.85 -0.38
CA TYR A 236 -21.46 1.50 0.06
C TYR A 236 -20.35 0.82 0.91
N ILE A 237 -19.91 1.47 1.99
CA ILE A 237 -18.99 0.86 2.99
C ILE A 237 -19.68 -0.27 3.77
N ASP A 238 -21.01 -0.26 3.80
CA ASP A 238 -21.83 -1.14 4.63
C ASP A 238 -21.77 -2.63 4.24
N GLU A 239 -21.18 -2.98 3.09
CA GLU A 239 -21.07 -4.37 2.62
C GLU A 239 -19.69 -4.99 2.85
N VAL A 240 -18.70 -4.25 3.38
CA VAL A 240 -17.39 -4.83 3.69
C VAL A 240 -17.44 -5.49 5.07
N ALA A 241 -17.49 -6.82 5.12
CA ALA A 241 -17.64 -7.60 6.35
C ALA A 241 -16.49 -7.48 7.38
N ASN A 242 -15.37 -6.82 7.05
CA ASN A 242 -14.19 -6.71 7.91
C ASN A 242 -14.20 -5.40 8.75
N PRO A 243 -14.37 -5.46 10.08
CA PRO A 243 -14.44 -4.28 10.95
C PRO A 243 -13.16 -3.42 10.96
N PHE A 244 -11.99 -4.03 10.79
CA PHE A 244 -10.71 -3.29 10.76
C PHE A 244 -10.56 -2.50 9.46
N PHE A 245 -11.00 -3.06 8.34
CA PHE A 245 -10.99 -2.35 7.06
C PHE A 245 -12.00 -1.20 7.05
N GLN A 246 -13.21 -1.43 7.54
CA GLN A 246 -14.20 -0.36 7.72
C GLN A 246 -13.64 0.79 8.57
N ARG A 247 -12.96 0.46 9.69
CA ARG A 247 -12.33 1.44 10.55
C ARG A 247 -11.19 2.21 9.88
N TYR A 248 -10.34 1.53 9.10
CA TYR A 248 -9.27 2.18 8.33
C TYR A 248 -9.82 3.13 7.27
N VAL A 249 -10.84 2.70 6.51
CA VAL A 249 -11.48 3.54 5.50
C VAL A 249 -12.18 4.74 6.16
N ALA A 250 -12.91 4.53 7.25
CA ALA A 250 -13.56 5.59 8.01
C ALA A 250 -12.56 6.61 8.56
N ASP A 251 -11.44 6.16 9.16
CA ASP A 251 -10.36 7.02 9.64
C ASP A 251 -9.77 7.89 8.51
N ARG A 252 -9.53 7.28 7.35
CA ARG A 252 -9.04 8.00 6.16
C ARG A 252 -10.02 9.04 5.64
N GLN A 253 -11.32 8.74 5.67
CA GLN A 253 -12.36 9.68 5.26
C GLN A 253 -12.51 10.83 6.22
N PHE A 254 -12.48 10.55 7.52
CA PHE A 254 -12.49 11.57 8.54
C PHE A 254 -11.33 12.55 8.36
N ILE A 255 -10.10 12.04 8.20
CA ILE A 255 -8.92 12.90 7.97
C ILE A 255 -9.10 13.75 6.71
N ARG A 256 -9.67 13.22 5.64
CA ARG A 256 -9.94 13.98 4.39
C ARG A 256 -10.99 15.06 4.60
N ALA A 257 -12.15 14.72 5.16
CA ALA A 257 -13.23 15.66 5.45
C ALA A 257 -12.73 16.78 6.39
N PHE A 258 -11.95 16.41 7.41
CA PHE A 258 -11.33 17.35 8.33
C PHE A 258 -10.31 18.26 7.64
N ASN A 259 -9.50 17.72 6.73
CA ASN A 259 -8.52 18.51 5.97
C ASN A 259 -9.17 19.49 4.99
N GLN A 260 -10.30 19.11 4.39
CA GLN A 260 -11.09 20.00 3.55
C GLN A 260 -11.79 21.10 4.36
N ALA A 261 -12.34 20.76 5.52
CA ALA A 261 -13.00 21.73 6.40
C ALA A 261 -12.01 22.66 7.10
N ASN A 262 -10.85 22.15 7.53
CA ASN A 262 -9.89 22.84 8.39
C ASN A 262 -8.44 22.59 7.96
N PRO A 263 -7.97 23.17 6.84
CA PRO A 263 -6.67 22.86 6.27
C PRO A 263 -5.48 23.25 7.17
N ILE A 264 -5.61 24.31 7.96
CA ILE A 264 -4.56 24.76 8.88
C ILE A 264 -4.43 23.80 10.07
N LEU A 265 -5.55 23.46 10.72
CA LEU A 265 -5.57 22.52 11.84
C LEU A 265 -5.12 21.11 11.41
N ALA A 266 -5.50 20.67 10.21
CA ALA A 266 -5.07 19.39 9.66
C ALA A 266 -3.55 19.33 9.43
N LYS A 267 -2.92 20.42 8.97
CA LYS A 267 -1.46 20.52 8.87
C LYS A 267 -0.77 20.48 10.23
N LEU A 268 -1.30 21.20 11.22
CA LEU A 268 -0.78 21.19 12.59
C LEU A 268 -0.87 19.80 13.22
N TRP A 269 -2.02 19.13 13.07
CA TRP A 269 -2.25 17.79 13.61
C TRP A 269 -1.38 16.73 12.94
N ARG A 270 -1.17 16.85 11.62
CA ARG A 270 -0.21 16.03 10.87
C ARG A 270 1.21 16.22 11.38
N TRP A 271 1.63 17.47 11.57
CA TRP A 271 2.99 17.82 11.99
C TRP A 271 3.30 17.39 13.43
N SER A 272 2.31 17.38 14.32
CA SER A 272 2.48 16.99 15.72
C SER A 272 2.47 15.47 15.96
N SER A 273 1.61 14.72 15.26
CA SER A 273 1.38 13.30 15.59
C SER A 273 1.14 12.38 14.39
N ASP A 274 1.27 12.90 13.17
CA ASP A 274 0.80 12.23 11.95
C ASP A 274 -0.66 11.78 12.06
N TYR A 275 -1.54 12.72 12.44
CA TYR A 275 -2.96 12.45 12.69
C TYR A 275 -3.21 11.42 13.81
N GLY A 276 -2.39 11.46 14.87
CA GLY A 276 -2.51 10.56 16.01
C GLY A 276 -1.97 9.14 15.77
N ARG A 277 -1.10 8.95 14.78
CA ARG A 277 -0.54 7.62 14.42
C ARG A 277 0.86 7.38 14.96
N SER A 278 1.63 8.45 15.19
CA SER A 278 3.02 8.35 15.63
C SER A 278 3.20 8.77 17.09
N LEU A 279 3.36 7.76 17.96
CA LEU A 279 3.75 7.97 19.37
C LEU A 279 5.13 8.60 19.50
N VAL A 280 6.06 8.26 18.60
CA VAL A 280 7.44 8.75 18.63
C VAL A 280 7.50 10.24 18.35
N LEU A 281 6.73 10.72 17.35
CA LEU A 281 6.66 12.13 17.02
C LEU A 281 6.05 12.94 18.17
N TRP A 282 5.00 12.40 18.81
CA TRP A 282 4.39 13.03 19.98
C TRP A 282 5.36 13.11 21.17
N ALA A 283 6.07 12.02 21.48
CA ALA A 283 7.08 12.00 22.54
C ALA A 283 8.23 12.99 22.28
N PHE A 284 8.66 13.13 21.02
CA PHE A 284 9.64 14.14 20.62
C PHE A 284 9.13 15.56 20.91
N TRP A 285 7.90 15.89 20.51
CA TRP A 285 7.32 17.20 20.79
C TRP A 285 7.17 17.47 22.29
N SER A 286 6.75 16.48 23.08
CA SER A 286 6.68 16.62 24.54
C SER A 286 8.05 16.96 25.14
N LEU A 287 9.10 16.25 24.73
CA LEU A 287 10.47 16.51 25.22
C LEU A 287 10.98 17.88 24.76
N PHE A 288 10.67 18.27 23.52
CA PHE A 288 11.04 19.56 22.97
C PHE A 288 10.37 20.72 23.73
N PHE A 289 9.07 20.61 24.05
CA PHE A 289 8.38 21.64 24.82
C PHE A 289 8.87 21.71 26.26
N ALA A 290 9.11 20.57 26.92
CA ALA A 290 9.77 20.56 28.23
C ALA A 290 11.15 21.26 28.18
N PHE A 291 11.94 20.99 27.14
CA PHE A 291 13.20 21.71 26.94
C PHE A 291 13.00 23.23 26.77
N LEU A 292 11.98 23.68 26.03
CA LEU A 292 11.67 25.12 25.90
C LEU A 292 11.25 25.75 27.23
N PHE A 293 10.44 25.07 28.04
CA PHE A 293 10.07 25.54 29.38
C PHE A 293 11.28 25.61 30.31
N ALA A 294 12.19 24.64 30.23
CA ALA A 294 13.45 24.66 30.96
C ALA A 294 14.30 25.91 30.63
N LEU A 295 14.37 26.30 29.36
CA LEU A 295 15.03 27.54 28.97
C LEU A 295 14.29 28.78 29.48
N ALA A 296 12.96 28.76 29.49
CA ALA A 296 12.15 29.86 29.99
C ALA A 296 12.25 30.03 31.52
N TYR A 297 12.60 28.97 32.25
CA TYR A 297 12.90 29.03 33.68
C TYR A 297 14.25 29.63 34.02
N MET A 298 15.16 29.70 33.05
CA MET A 298 16.47 30.30 33.29
C MET A 298 16.35 31.82 33.46
N PRO A 299 17.28 32.44 34.22
CA PRO A 299 17.37 33.89 34.29
C PRO A 299 17.50 34.49 32.90
N LEU A 300 16.75 35.56 32.64
CA LEU A 300 16.81 36.25 31.36
C LEU A 300 18.20 36.86 31.16
N PRO A 301 18.74 36.84 29.92
CA PRO A 301 20.01 37.46 29.63
C PRO A 301 20.04 38.96 29.93
N THR A 302 21.19 39.45 30.39
CA THR A 302 21.40 40.86 30.78
C THR A 302 21.23 41.88 29.64
N TRP A 303 21.26 41.42 28.37
CA TRP A 303 21.04 42.26 27.20
C TRP A 303 19.56 42.57 26.93
N MET A 304 18.63 41.90 27.61
CA MET A 304 17.19 42.16 27.45
C MET A 304 16.77 43.47 28.13
N PRO A 305 15.73 44.16 27.61
CA PRO A 305 15.25 45.42 28.17
C PRO A 305 14.89 45.33 29.67
N PRO A 306 15.09 46.40 30.47
CA PRO A 306 14.83 46.39 31.91
C PRO A 306 13.40 46.00 32.28
N TRP A 307 12.40 46.44 31.51
CA TRP A 307 10.99 46.09 31.73
C TRP A 307 10.71 44.58 31.65
N LEU A 308 11.55 43.82 30.94
CA LEU A 308 11.44 42.37 30.79
C LEU A 308 12.22 41.63 31.87
N GLN A 309 13.29 42.25 32.41
CA GLN A 309 14.08 41.70 33.52
C GLN A 309 13.29 41.63 34.83
N ASP A 310 12.33 42.52 35.04
CA ASP A 310 11.42 42.47 36.20
C ASP A 310 10.53 41.22 36.20
N TRP A 311 10.31 40.62 35.02
CA TRP A 311 9.56 39.38 34.82
C TRP A 311 10.43 38.12 34.86
N THR A 312 11.70 38.24 35.28
CA THR A 312 12.58 37.07 35.45
C THR A 312 11.97 36.08 36.45
N PRO A 313 11.70 34.83 36.05
CA PRO A 313 11.18 33.84 36.98
C PRO A 313 12.28 33.46 37.99
N ARG A 314 11.91 33.35 39.27
CA ARG A 314 12.82 33.01 40.37
C ARG A 314 12.36 31.74 41.07
N PHE A 315 13.33 30.88 41.33
CA PHE A 315 13.12 29.57 41.93
C PHE A 315 14.21 29.28 42.96
N HIS A 316 13.85 28.45 43.93
CA HIS A 316 14.81 27.88 44.87
C HIS A 316 14.57 26.40 45.12
N GLN A 317 15.61 25.72 45.59
CA GLN A 317 15.51 24.35 46.08
C GLN A 317 15.00 24.35 47.53
N SER A 318 13.97 23.57 47.78
CA SER A 318 13.37 23.37 49.11
C SER A 318 14.23 22.46 49.99
N THR A 319 15.06 21.61 49.38
CA THR A 319 15.96 20.67 50.06
C THR A 319 17.39 21.21 50.12
N GLY A 320 17.98 21.24 51.32
CA GLY A 320 19.35 21.72 51.55
C GLY A 320 19.43 23.16 52.07
N ALA A 321 20.66 23.67 52.25
CA ALA A 321 20.88 25.07 52.62
C ALA A 321 20.61 25.98 51.40
N TYR A 322 19.76 26.99 51.56
CA TYR A 322 19.47 27.96 50.51
C TYR A 322 20.75 28.66 50.06
N SER A 323 21.21 28.37 48.84
CA SER A 323 22.46 28.92 48.31
C SER A 323 22.33 30.34 47.77
N GLY A 324 21.12 30.83 47.53
CA GLY A 324 20.86 32.14 46.90
C GLY A 324 21.24 32.21 45.41
N GLU A 325 21.81 31.14 44.86
CA GLU A 325 22.22 31.04 43.47
C GLU A 325 21.06 30.60 42.58
N PRO A 326 20.98 31.07 41.31
CA PRO A 326 19.96 30.65 40.37
C PRO A 326 20.11 29.16 40.03
N LEU A 327 19.00 28.52 39.66
CA LEU A 327 19.01 27.12 39.22
C LEU A 327 19.91 26.93 37.98
N THR A 328 20.67 25.84 37.98
CA THR A 328 21.39 25.38 36.79
C THR A 328 20.40 24.94 35.71
N PHE A 329 20.83 24.95 34.44
CA PHE A 329 20.02 24.44 33.33
C PHE A 329 19.47 23.03 33.60
N TRP A 330 20.28 22.13 34.16
CA TRP A 330 19.87 20.76 34.44
C TRP A 330 18.79 20.68 35.52
N ASN A 331 18.84 21.55 36.53
CA ASN A 331 17.79 21.65 37.54
C ASN A 331 16.49 22.23 36.95
N CYS A 332 16.58 23.23 36.07
CA CYS A 332 15.43 23.76 35.34
C CYS A 332 14.82 22.71 34.39
N PHE A 333 15.65 21.91 33.72
CA PHE A 333 15.19 20.85 32.81
C PHE A 333 14.51 19.71 33.56
N TYR A 334 15.12 19.24 34.65
CA TYR A 334 14.50 18.28 35.54
C TYR A 334 13.17 18.80 36.09
N PHE A 335 13.12 20.05 36.56
CA PHE A 335 11.90 20.67 37.08
C PHE A 335 10.81 20.77 36.01
N SER A 336 11.18 21.13 34.78
CA SER A 336 10.25 21.14 33.65
C SER A 336 9.71 19.74 33.35
N ILE A 337 10.55 18.70 33.29
CA ILE A 337 10.06 17.33 33.05
C ILE A 337 9.06 16.88 34.13
N VAL A 338 9.36 17.14 35.40
CA VAL A 338 8.49 16.76 36.53
C VAL A 338 7.17 17.55 36.53
N THR A 339 7.23 18.83 36.16
CA THR A 339 6.05 19.71 36.06
C THR A 339 5.19 19.35 34.85
N PHE A 340 5.82 19.16 33.69
CA PHE A 340 5.17 18.79 32.42
C PHE A 340 4.50 17.42 32.49
N THR A 341 5.09 16.47 33.23
CA THR A 341 4.49 15.16 33.51
C THR A 341 3.50 15.19 34.67
N THR A 342 3.34 16.34 35.33
CA THR A 342 2.43 16.57 36.47
C THR A 342 2.75 15.72 37.71
N LEU A 343 3.99 15.21 37.83
CA LEU A 343 4.45 14.40 38.96
C LEU A 343 4.66 15.22 40.23
N GLY A 344 5.27 16.41 40.11
CA GLY A 344 5.39 17.40 41.18
C GLY A 344 6.06 16.93 42.48
N PHE A 345 7.38 16.69 42.48
CA PHE A 345 8.12 16.24 43.67
C PHE A 345 8.27 17.27 44.81
N GLY A 346 8.04 18.57 44.53
CA GLY A 346 8.05 19.63 45.54
C GLY A 346 9.45 20.04 46.04
N ASP A 347 10.49 19.63 45.34
CA ASP A 347 11.89 19.93 45.61
C ASP A 347 12.33 21.31 45.09
N ILE A 348 11.62 21.87 44.11
CA ILE A 348 11.83 23.22 43.57
C ILE A 348 10.54 24.02 43.67
N VAL A 349 10.64 25.27 44.16
CA VAL A 349 9.49 26.14 44.43
C VAL A 349 9.63 27.47 43.71
N ALA A 350 8.49 27.99 43.21
CA ALA A 350 8.39 29.27 42.51
C ALA A 350 8.20 30.45 43.47
N ASP A 351 9.16 31.37 43.49
CA ASP A 351 9.22 32.47 44.45
C ASP A 351 8.32 33.65 44.09
N ASN A 352 8.32 34.02 42.80
CA ASN A 352 7.63 35.21 42.31
C ASN A 352 6.44 34.89 41.42
N ALA A 353 5.63 35.91 41.13
CA ALA A 353 4.42 35.77 40.31
C ALA A 353 4.72 35.25 38.90
N ALA A 354 5.82 35.70 38.28
CA ALA A 354 6.25 35.27 36.96
C ALA A 354 6.55 33.76 36.91
N ALA A 355 7.32 33.25 37.88
CA ALA A 355 7.61 31.82 38.01
C ALA A 355 6.34 30.99 38.21
N ARG A 356 5.44 31.41 39.09
CA ARG A 356 4.16 30.72 39.35
C ARG A 356 3.25 30.68 38.13
N LEU A 357 3.17 31.78 37.38
CA LEU A 357 2.40 31.84 36.15
C LEU A 357 2.97 30.89 35.09
N LEU A 358 4.29 30.87 34.93
CA LEU A 358 4.98 30.02 33.95
C LEU A 358 4.77 28.53 34.28
N VAL A 359 4.94 28.13 35.55
CA VAL A 359 4.65 26.77 36.04
C VAL A 359 3.19 26.40 35.78
N THR A 360 2.26 27.32 36.02
CA THR A 360 0.82 27.07 35.78
C THR A 360 0.54 26.81 34.30
N LEU A 361 1.15 27.60 33.40
CA LEU A 361 1.04 27.37 31.95
C LEU A 361 1.64 26.04 31.52
N GLU A 362 2.79 25.67 32.07
CA GLU A 362 3.41 24.37 31.78
C GLU A 362 2.52 23.20 32.21
N VAL A 363 1.91 23.26 33.41
CA VAL A 363 1.00 22.20 33.89
C VAL A 363 -0.21 22.05 32.96
N ILE A 364 -0.85 23.16 32.57
CA ILE A 364 -2.00 23.14 31.64
C ILE A 364 -1.58 22.50 30.31
N PHE A 365 -0.42 22.89 29.77
CA PHE A 365 0.09 22.34 28.52
C PHE A 365 0.49 20.86 28.65
N GLY A 366 1.08 20.47 29.77
CA GLY A 366 1.45 19.10 30.10
C GLY A 366 0.23 18.16 30.10
N TYR A 367 -0.89 18.59 30.70
CA TYR A 367 -2.14 17.82 30.66
C TYR A 367 -2.70 17.63 29.24
N LEU A 368 -2.62 18.65 28.38
CA LEU A 368 -3.03 18.53 26.98
C LEU A 368 -2.17 17.50 26.23
N MET A 369 -0.86 17.53 26.46
CA MET A 369 0.08 16.60 25.84
C MET A 369 -0.09 15.17 26.37
N LEU A 370 -0.35 15.00 27.67
CA LEU A 370 -0.65 13.70 28.27
C LEU A 370 -1.98 13.13 27.74
N GLY A 371 -3.02 13.95 27.62
CA GLY A 371 -4.30 13.54 27.02
C GLY A 371 -4.15 13.07 25.58
N GLY A 372 -3.35 13.77 24.77
CA GLY A 372 -3.00 13.33 23.42
C GLY A 372 -2.22 12.02 23.40
N LEU A 373 -1.27 11.81 24.32
CA LEU A 373 -0.53 10.56 24.44
C LEU A 373 -1.45 9.38 24.76
N ILE A 374 -2.37 9.54 25.72
CA ILE A 374 -3.35 8.53 26.10
C ILE A 374 -4.26 8.22 24.91
N SER A 375 -4.72 9.24 24.18
CA SER A 375 -5.56 9.07 22.98
C SER A 375 -4.85 8.25 21.89
N ILE A 376 -3.60 8.60 21.57
CA ILE A 376 -2.79 7.89 20.57
C ILE A 376 -2.51 6.44 21.02
N PHE A 377 -2.18 6.26 22.30
CA PHE A 377 -1.90 4.95 22.87
C PHE A 377 -3.14 4.05 22.87
N SER A 378 -4.29 4.60 23.27
CA SER A 378 -5.60 3.92 23.23
C SER A 378 -5.96 3.50 21.81
N ASN A 379 -5.78 4.38 20.82
CA ASN A 379 -6.01 4.04 19.42
C ASN A 379 -5.09 2.92 18.94
N LYS A 380 -3.83 2.90 19.38
CA LYS A 380 -2.88 1.85 19.01
C LYS A 380 -3.21 0.51 19.66
N LEU A 381 -3.65 0.49 20.92
CA LEU A 381 -4.12 -0.73 21.59
C LEU A 381 -5.42 -1.25 20.97
N ALA A 382 -6.40 -0.37 20.76
CA ALA A 382 -7.69 -0.70 20.16
C ALA A 382 -7.61 -1.08 18.68
N SER A 383 -6.46 -0.87 18.02
CA SER A 383 -6.18 -1.35 16.67
C SER A 383 -5.62 -2.78 16.62
N ARG A 384 -5.23 -3.34 17.78
CA ARG A 384 -4.63 -4.66 17.94
C ARG A 384 -5.54 -5.69 18.62
N SER A 385 -6.63 -5.23 19.26
CA SER A 385 -7.75 -6.03 19.77
C SER A 385 -8.91 -5.97 18.80
#